data_AF-A0A2T4S4X3-F1
#
_entry.id   AF-A0A2T4S4X3-F1
#
_cell.length_a   1.000
_cell.length_b   1.000
_cell.length_c   1.000
_cell.angle_alpha   90.00
_cell.angle_beta   90.00
_cell.angle_gamma   90.00
#
_symmetry.space_group_name_H-M   'P 1'
#
loop_
_entity.id
_entity.type
_entity.pdbx_description
1 polymer ?
#
loop_
_entity_poly.entity_id
_entity_poly.type
_entity_poly.pdbx_seq_one_letter_code
_entity_poly.pdbx_strand_id
1 'polypeptide(L)'
;PIKQYSLAHEIGVAQTTLTNLLDELEQDASEYQLELERRRGAGVSLNGSEAKKREMLSHLMVENLNSTSVYSVIENHFVYQSLNTSQLSMVELDHIFQVERVLMDYLSALPYTLTEASYLTLTVHIVLSIDRIKHGENVSIDETIYQSVKDT
;
A
#
# COMPACT_ATOMS: atom_id res chain seq x y z
N PRO A 1 2.49 -3.88 18.45
CA PRO A 1 3.93 -3.51 18.43
C PRO A 1 4.75 -4.74 18.07
N ILE A 2 5.74 -4.61 17.18
CA ILE A 2 6.55 -5.72 16.64
C ILE A 2 7.99 -5.60 17.14
N LYS A 3 8.60 -6.69 17.60
CA LYS A 3 10.00 -6.65 18.05
C LYS A 3 10.93 -6.38 16.86
N GLN A 4 11.85 -5.43 16.99
CA GLN A 4 12.81 -5.09 15.92
C GLN A 4 13.62 -6.29 15.44
N TYR A 5 14.05 -7.18 16.35
CA TYR A 5 14.76 -8.39 15.94
C TYR A 5 13.91 -9.32 15.07
N SER A 6 12.63 -9.51 15.44
CA SER A 6 11.69 -10.33 14.66
C SER A 6 11.42 -9.70 13.29
N LEU A 7 11.20 -8.38 13.26
CA LEU A 7 10.97 -7.62 12.03
C LEU A 7 12.19 -7.70 11.09
N ALA A 8 13.41 -7.52 11.62
CA ALA A 8 14.64 -7.62 10.84
C ALA A 8 14.81 -9.01 10.22
N HIS A 9 14.47 -10.06 10.99
CA HIS A 9 14.52 -11.44 10.52
C HIS A 9 13.49 -11.73 9.43
N GLU A 10 12.26 -11.23 9.60
CA GLU A 10 11.15 -11.40 8.65
C GLU A 10 11.44 -10.77 7.29
N ILE A 11 12.01 -9.56 7.28
CA ILE A 11 12.35 -8.85 6.04
C ILE A 11 13.78 -9.17 5.55
N GLY A 12 14.52 -10.04 6.25
CA GLY A 12 15.83 -10.55 5.81
C GLY A 12 16.99 -9.56 5.86
N VAL A 13 16.96 -8.57 6.76
CA VAL A 13 18.01 -7.53 6.88
C VAL A 13 18.76 -7.58 8.22
N ALA A 14 19.94 -6.98 8.26
CA ALA A 14 20.67 -6.81 9.52
C ALA A 14 19.96 -5.80 10.44
N GLN A 15 20.12 -5.93 11.77
CA GLN A 15 19.51 -4.99 12.71
C GLN A 15 19.92 -3.53 12.48
N THR A 16 21.18 -3.29 12.11
CA THR A 16 21.67 -1.95 11.80
C THR A 16 20.99 -1.36 10.58
N THR A 17 20.75 -2.18 9.55
CA THR A 17 19.99 -1.79 8.36
C THR A 17 18.54 -1.49 8.71
N LEU A 18 17.89 -2.33 9.53
CA LEU A 18 16.53 -2.07 10.00
C LEU A 18 16.46 -0.73 10.77
N THR A 19 17.43 -0.41 11.62
CA THR A 19 17.43 0.88 12.34
C THR A 19 17.42 2.06 11.36
N ASN A 20 18.28 2.03 10.34
CA ASN A 20 18.33 3.08 9.32
C ASN A 20 17.03 3.16 8.53
N LEU A 21 16.46 2.03 8.11
CA LEU A 21 15.16 1.98 7.43
C LEU A 21 14.05 2.57 8.29
N LEU A 22 14.07 2.32 9.60
CA LEU A 22 13.10 2.91 10.53
C LEU A 22 13.33 4.42 10.70
N ASP A 23 14.58 4.91 10.65
CA ASP A 23 14.90 6.35 10.72
C ASP A 23 14.37 7.10 9.51
N GLU A 24 14.51 6.51 8.31
CA GLU A 24 13.91 7.02 7.07
C GLU A 24 12.37 7.00 7.17
N LEU A 25 11.79 5.87 7.61
CA LEU A 25 10.35 5.73 7.78
C LEU A 25 9.76 6.74 8.77
N GLU A 26 10.48 7.09 9.83
CA GLU A 26 10.04 8.07 10.82
C GLU A 26 9.92 9.47 10.23
N GLN A 27 10.86 9.83 9.34
CA GLN A 27 10.81 11.09 8.60
C GLN A 27 9.59 11.13 7.68
N ASP A 28 9.38 10.08 6.87
CA ASP A 28 8.24 10.00 5.96
C ASP A 28 6.91 9.97 6.72
N ALA A 29 6.83 9.20 7.80
CA ALA A 29 5.63 9.07 8.64
C ALA A 29 5.19 10.42 9.23
N SER A 30 6.16 11.28 9.58
CA SER A 30 5.87 12.59 10.14
C SER A 30 5.10 13.51 9.18
N GLU A 31 5.30 13.37 7.86
CA GLU A 31 4.58 14.13 6.82
C GLU A 31 3.09 13.79 6.80
N TYR A 32 2.74 12.57 7.23
CA TYR A 32 1.37 12.06 7.29
C TYR A 32 0.75 12.17 8.69
N GLN A 33 1.36 12.92 9.62
CA GLN A 33 0.90 13.03 11.02
C GLN A 33 0.88 11.66 11.74
N LEU A 34 1.82 10.79 11.37
CA LEU A 34 2.05 9.51 12.02
C LEU A 34 3.31 9.58 12.87
N GLU A 35 3.32 8.85 13.97
CA GLU A 35 4.45 8.82 14.90
C GLU A 35 5.00 7.39 15.00
N LEU A 36 6.28 7.23 14.72
CA LEU A 36 6.95 5.94 14.87
C LEU A 36 7.49 5.81 16.30
N GLU A 37 6.78 5.05 17.13
CA GLU A 37 7.21 4.81 18.51
C GLU A 37 8.14 3.59 18.60
N ARG A 38 9.34 3.82 19.16
CA ARG A 38 10.34 2.76 19.41
C ARG A 38 10.60 2.63 20.91
N ARG A 39 10.16 1.52 21.50
CA ARG A 39 10.38 1.23 22.93
C ARG A 39 11.31 0.03 23.10
N ARG A 40 12.41 0.24 23.84
CA ARG A 40 13.31 -0.84 24.27
C ARG A 40 12.49 -1.95 24.95
N GLY A 41 12.61 -3.18 24.44
CA GLY A 41 11.90 -4.37 24.95
C GLY A 41 10.46 -4.55 24.45
N ALA A 42 9.75 -3.47 24.09
CA ALA A 42 8.37 -3.55 23.60
C ALA A 42 8.25 -3.58 22.07
N GLY A 43 9.26 -3.08 21.34
CA GLY A 43 9.31 -3.11 19.88
C GLY A 43 8.97 -1.78 19.23
N VAL A 44 8.53 -1.84 17.98
CA VAL A 44 8.17 -0.70 17.12
C VAL A 44 6.66 -0.70 16.87
N SER A 45 6.07 0.49 16.88
CA SER A 45 4.67 0.72 16.50
C SER A 45 4.51 2.04 15.78
N LEU A 46 3.69 2.04 14.73
CA LEU A 46 3.27 3.25 14.04
C LEU A 46 1.94 3.72 14.64
N ASN A 47 1.95 4.92 15.23
CA ASN A 47 0.81 5.55 15.89
C ASN A 47 0.22 6.64 15.00
N GLY A 48 -1.08 6.92 15.17
CA GLY A 48 -1.83 7.87 14.36
C GLY A 48 -3.14 7.29 13.86
N SER A 49 -3.95 8.12 13.19
CA SER A 49 -5.25 7.69 12.68
C SER A 49 -5.05 6.63 11.61
N GLU A 50 -5.96 5.66 11.58
CA GLU A 50 -5.91 4.60 10.59
C GLU A 50 -6.00 5.19 9.18
N ALA A 51 -6.85 6.21 8.96
CA ALA A 51 -6.95 6.93 7.69
C ALA A 51 -5.59 7.48 7.19
N LYS A 52 -4.76 8.04 8.09
CA LYS A 52 -3.44 8.54 7.74
C LYS A 52 -2.43 7.45 7.42
N LYS A 53 -2.50 6.31 8.12
CA LYS A 53 -1.71 5.12 7.77
C LYS A 53 -2.07 4.61 6.37
N ARG A 54 -3.35 4.69 5.98
CA ARG A 54 -3.78 4.32 4.62
C ARG A 54 -3.24 5.25 3.55
N GLU A 55 -3.30 6.54 3.83
CA GLU A 55 -2.82 7.58 2.92
C GLU A 55 -1.34 7.36 2.60
N MET A 56 -0.51 7.22 3.65
CA MET A 56 0.92 6.93 3.51
C MET A 56 1.20 5.63 2.75
N LEU A 57 0.55 4.51 3.16
CA LEU A 57 0.78 3.21 2.51
C LEU A 57 0.40 3.23 1.04
N SER A 58 -0.73 3.86 0.71
CA SER A 58 -1.16 3.96 -0.68
C SER A 58 -0.20 4.78 -1.52
N HIS A 59 0.31 5.89 -0.97
CA HIS A 59 1.29 6.72 -1.66
C HIS A 59 2.57 5.94 -1.94
N LEU A 60 3.12 5.26 -0.92
CA LEU A 60 4.32 4.44 -1.06
C LEU A 60 4.16 3.32 -2.09
N MET A 61 3.02 2.64 -2.12
CA MET A 61 2.78 1.59 -3.12
C MET A 61 2.67 2.16 -4.53
N VAL A 62 1.96 3.27 -4.72
CA VAL A 62 1.84 3.92 -6.03
C VAL A 62 3.19 4.41 -6.53
N GLU A 63 4.03 5.00 -5.67
CA GLU A 63 5.38 5.44 -6.02
C GLU A 63 6.30 4.28 -6.40
N ASN A 64 6.29 3.20 -5.61
CA ASN A 64 7.08 1.99 -5.90
C ASN A 64 6.61 1.27 -7.18
N LEU A 65 5.30 1.20 -7.41
CA LEU A 65 4.77 0.55 -8.60
C LEU A 65 4.98 1.40 -9.85
N ASN A 66 4.74 2.72 -9.80
CA ASN A 66 5.01 3.60 -10.95
C ASN A 66 6.47 3.57 -11.39
N SER A 67 7.40 3.46 -10.44
CA SER A 67 8.83 3.40 -10.73
C SER A 67 9.31 2.06 -11.27
N THR A 68 8.51 0.99 -11.16
CA THR A 68 8.91 -0.37 -11.56
C THR A 68 7.96 -1.06 -12.54
N SER A 69 6.82 -0.46 -12.85
CA SER A 69 5.84 -1.00 -13.77
C SER A 69 6.10 -0.55 -15.20
N VAL A 70 5.95 -1.48 -16.14
CA VAL A 70 5.95 -1.23 -17.59
C VAL A 70 4.69 -1.86 -18.17
N TYR A 71 3.86 -1.09 -18.86
CA TYR A 71 2.70 -1.68 -19.55
C TYR A 71 3.14 -2.61 -20.69
N SER A 72 2.77 -3.89 -20.61
CA SER A 72 2.98 -4.87 -21.68
C SER A 72 1.79 -4.88 -22.62
N VAL A 73 2.02 -4.43 -23.85
CA VAL A 73 1.02 -4.50 -24.93
C VAL A 73 0.73 -5.94 -25.34
N ILE A 74 1.70 -6.86 -25.17
CA ILE A 74 1.55 -8.27 -25.53
C ILE A 74 0.65 -8.99 -24.54
N GLU A 75 0.88 -8.76 -23.25
CA GLU A 75 0.12 -9.41 -22.18
C GLU A 75 -1.15 -8.61 -21.80
N ASN A 76 -1.31 -7.39 -22.32
CA ASN A 76 -2.38 -6.46 -21.99
C ASN A 76 -2.50 -6.19 -20.48
N HIS A 77 -1.37 -6.03 -19.81
CA HIS A 77 -1.34 -5.68 -18.39
C HIS A 77 0.03 -5.06 -18.03
N PHE A 78 0.11 -4.43 -16.86
CA PHE A 78 1.36 -3.92 -16.30
C PHE A 78 2.27 -5.08 -15.89
N VAL A 79 3.48 -5.07 -16.42
CA VAL A 79 4.57 -5.95 -15.98
C VAL A 79 5.41 -5.17 -15.00
N TYR A 80 5.45 -5.63 -13.77
CA TYR A 80 6.31 -5.07 -12.74
C TYR A 80 7.68 -5.71 -12.88
N GLN A 81 8.69 -4.92 -13.28
CA GLN A 81 10.08 -5.37 -13.20
C GLN A 81 10.31 -5.75 -11.76
N SER A 82 10.69 -7.01 -11.52
CA SER A 82 10.90 -7.56 -10.18
C SER A 82 11.71 -6.56 -9.38
N LEU A 83 11.04 -5.87 -8.45
CA LEU A 83 11.67 -5.10 -7.40
C LEU A 83 12.71 -6.04 -6.81
N ASN A 84 13.99 -5.74 -7.04
CA ASN A 84 15.08 -6.68 -6.82
C ASN A 84 14.90 -7.37 -5.46
N THR A 85 14.55 -8.67 -5.50
CA THR A 85 14.67 -9.64 -4.41
C THR A 85 14.46 -9.09 -3.00
N SER A 86 13.20 -9.06 -2.51
CA SER A 86 12.78 -9.48 -1.16
C SER A 86 11.63 -8.70 -0.52
N GLN A 87 11.11 -7.62 -1.12
CA GLN A 87 10.30 -6.65 -0.36
C GLN A 87 8.82 -6.53 -0.72
N LEU A 88 8.40 -6.97 -1.90
CA LEU A 88 6.99 -7.31 -2.14
C LEU A 88 6.90 -8.81 -2.30
N SER A 89 6.19 -9.44 -1.38
CA SER A 89 5.99 -10.88 -1.43
C SER A 89 5.36 -11.24 -2.77
N MET A 90 5.79 -12.34 -3.38
CA MET A 90 5.20 -12.83 -4.64
C MET A 90 3.65 -12.93 -4.58
N VAL A 91 3.12 -13.09 -3.35
CA VAL A 91 1.69 -13.08 -3.01
C VAL A 91 1.01 -11.71 -3.22
N GLU A 92 1.70 -10.59 -3.00
CA GLU A 92 1.14 -9.25 -3.24
C GLU A 92 1.01 -8.93 -4.72
N LEU A 93 1.97 -9.37 -5.54
CA LEU A 93 1.89 -9.23 -7.00
C LEU A 93 0.76 -10.07 -7.59
N ASP A 94 0.56 -11.30 -7.09
CA ASP A 94 -0.55 -12.16 -7.52
C ASP A 94 -1.93 -11.53 -7.25
N HIS A 95 -2.07 -10.79 -6.15
CA HIS A 95 -3.29 -10.04 -5.85
C HIS A 95 -3.50 -8.85 -6.80
N ILE A 96 -2.41 -8.14 -7.14
CA ILE A 96 -2.45 -7.03 -8.10
C ILE A 96 -2.93 -7.55 -9.46
N PHE A 97 -2.36 -8.64 -9.97
CA PHE A 97 -2.76 -9.21 -11.26
C PHE A 97 -4.22 -9.66 -11.31
N GLN A 98 -4.72 -10.25 -10.22
CA GLN A 98 -6.13 -10.66 -10.14
C GLN A 98 -7.08 -9.46 -10.22
N VAL A 99 -6.76 -8.39 -9.50
CA VAL A 99 -7.55 -7.15 -9.54
C VAL A 99 -7.44 -6.48 -10.90
N GLU A 100 -6.25 -6.45 -11.49
CA GLU A 100 -5.97 -5.84 -12.79
C GLU A 100 -6.81 -6.47 -13.91
N ARG A 101 -6.84 -7.81 -13.98
CA ARG A 101 -7.64 -8.54 -14.97
C ARG A 101 -9.13 -8.19 -14.87
N VAL A 102 -9.66 -8.17 -13.64
CA VAL A 102 -11.07 -7.80 -13.42
C VAL A 102 -11.32 -6.34 -13.80
N LEU A 103 -10.45 -5.42 -13.38
CA LEU A 103 -10.58 -4.01 -13.71
C LEU A 103 -10.57 -3.77 -15.23
N MET A 104 -9.73 -4.47 -15.97
CA MET A 104 -9.64 -4.29 -17.42
C MET A 104 -10.96 -4.63 -18.14
N ASP A 105 -11.61 -5.71 -17.72
CA ASP A 105 -12.92 -6.10 -18.25
C ASP A 105 -13.98 -5.01 -18.00
N TYR A 106 -13.99 -4.41 -16.81
CA TYR A 106 -14.97 -3.38 -16.44
C TYR A 106 -14.65 -1.99 -17.01
N LEU A 107 -13.38 -1.60 -17.05
CA LEU A 107 -12.95 -0.29 -17.56
C LEU A 107 -13.13 -0.20 -19.09
N SER A 108 -13.07 -1.33 -19.80
CA SER A 108 -13.39 -1.37 -21.23
C SER A 108 -14.83 -0.96 -21.56
N ALA A 109 -15.75 -1.07 -20.58
CA ALA A 109 -17.15 -0.70 -20.72
C ALA A 109 -17.46 0.75 -20.30
N LEU A 110 -16.47 1.48 -19.76
CA LEU A 110 -16.68 2.87 -19.33
C LEU A 110 -16.64 3.85 -20.51
N PRO A 111 -17.43 4.94 -20.45
CA PRO A 111 -17.46 5.95 -21.51
C PRO A 111 -16.23 6.88 -21.51
N TYR A 112 -15.21 6.59 -20.70
CA TYR A 112 -14.00 7.39 -20.54
C TYR A 112 -12.77 6.50 -20.38
N THR A 113 -11.60 7.01 -20.77
CA THR A 113 -10.32 6.33 -20.61
C THR A 113 -9.62 6.80 -19.34
N LEU A 114 -8.96 5.88 -18.64
CA LEU A 114 -8.07 6.20 -17.54
C LEU A 114 -6.65 6.43 -18.06
N THR A 115 -5.93 7.35 -17.42
CA THR A 115 -4.47 7.41 -17.61
C THR A 115 -3.80 6.22 -16.94
N GLU A 116 -2.61 5.85 -17.40
CA GLU A 116 -1.77 4.80 -16.80
C GLU A 116 -1.56 5.02 -15.29
N ALA A 117 -1.26 6.25 -14.88
CA ALA A 117 -1.12 6.59 -13.46
C ALA A 117 -2.43 6.43 -12.67
N SER A 118 -3.57 6.87 -13.23
CA SER A 118 -4.89 6.72 -12.58
C SER A 118 -5.31 5.25 -12.47
N TYR A 119 -5.02 4.45 -13.49
CA TYR A 119 -5.27 3.02 -13.50
C TYR A 119 -4.49 2.31 -12.39
N LEU A 120 -3.18 2.56 -12.32
CA LEU A 120 -2.33 1.95 -11.30
C LEU A 120 -2.77 2.34 -9.88
N THR A 121 -3.09 3.62 -9.69
CA THR A 121 -3.59 4.15 -8.41
C THR A 121 -4.86 3.42 -7.98
N LEU A 122 -5.81 3.24 -8.90
CA LEU A 122 -7.06 2.52 -8.63
C LEU A 122 -6.80 1.05 -8.26
N THR A 123 -5.95 0.36 -9.03
CA THR A 123 -5.58 -1.05 -8.78
C THR A 123 -4.99 -1.22 -7.38
N VAL A 124 -4.04 -0.37 -7.00
CA VAL A 124 -3.41 -0.39 -5.66
C VAL A 124 -4.44 -0.19 -4.55
N HIS A 125 -5.30 0.81 -4.69
CA HIS A 125 -6.33 1.07 -3.69
C HIS A 125 -7.29 -0.12 -3.51
N ILE A 126 -7.66 -0.81 -4.60
CA ILE A 126 -8.55 -1.97 -4.54
C ILE A 126 -7.85 -3.16 -3.87
N VAL A 127 -6.60 -3.45 -4.26
CA VAL A 127 -5.81 -4.54 -3.64
C VAL A 127 -5.67 -4.32 -2.14
N LEU A 128 -5.31 -3.10 -1.74
CA LEU A 128 -5.21 -2.72 -0.32
C LEU A 128 -6.56 -2.83 0.41
N SER A 129 -7.65 -2.45 -0.25
CA SER A 129 -8.99 -2.55 0.34
C SER A 129 -9.40 -4.00 0.57
N ILE A 130 -9.11 -4.89 -0.38
CA ILE A 130 -9.36 -6.33 -0.27
C ILE A 130 -8.54 -6.94 0.87
N ASP A 131 -7.24 -6.63 0.93
CA ASP A 131 -6.36 -7.16 1.96
C ASP A 131 -6.81 -6.76 3.37
N ARG A 132 -7.22 -5.50 3.54
CA ARG A 132 -7.79 -5.01 4.81
C ARG A 132 -9.08 -5.70 5.21
N ILE A 133 -10.01 -5.87 4.27
CA ILE A 133 -11.28 -6.58 4.53
C ILE A 133 -10.99 -8.01 5.01
N LYS A 134 -9.99 -8.69 4.42
CA LYS A 134 -9.57 -10.03 4.84
C LYS A 134 -8.98 -10.05 6.25
N HIS A 135 -8.34 -8.98 6.69
CA HIS A 135 -7.78 -8.84 8.04
C HIS A 135 -8.75 -8.23 9.07
N GLY A 136 -10.00 -7.94 8.69
CA GLY A 136 -11.01 -7.37 9.59
C GLY A 136 -10.82 -5.88 9.89
N GLU A 137 -9.96 -5.20 9.13
CA GLU A 137 -9.64 -3.77 9.27
C GLU A 137 -10.65 -2.91 8.50
N ASN A 138 -11.93 -3.01 8.86
CA ASN A 138 -12.99 -2.29 8.17
C ASN A 138 -12.98 -0.80 8.52
N VAL A 139 -13.13 0.02 7.48
CA VAL A 139 -13.27 1.46 7.61
C VAL A 139 -14.76 1.77 7.75
N SER A 140 -15.18 2.34 8.89
CA SER A 140 -16.46 3.02 8.92
C SER A 140 -16.33 4.31 8.12
N ILE A 141 -17.31 4.60 7.27
CA ILE A 141 -17.43 5.94 6.71
C ILE A 141 -17.51 6.90 7.90
N ASP A 142 -16.68 7.93 7.88
CA ASP A 142 -16.73 8.99 8.87
C ASP A 142 -18.17 9.53 8.90
N GLU A 143 -18.84 9.41 10.05
CA GLU A 143 -20.27 9.68 10.18
C GLU A 143 -20.61 11.12 9.74
N THR A 144 -19.66 12.05 9.93
CA THR A 144 -19.77 13.44 9.49
C THR A 144 -19.70 13.61 7.97
N ILE A 145 -18.88 12.80 7.27
CA ILE A 145 -18.87 12.76 5.80
C ILE A 145 -20.13 12.07 5.27
N TYR A 146 -20.54 10.96 5.88
CA TYR A 146 -21.77 10.26 5.49
C TYR A 146 -22.98 11.21 5.55
N GLN A 147 -23.10 11.98 6.63
CA GLN A 147 -24.21 12.92 6.80
C GLN A 147 -24.17 14.13 5.87
N SER A 148 -23.00 14.54 5.38
CA SER A 148 -22.92 15.67 4.44
C SER A 148 -23.28 15.28 3.01
N VAL A 149 -23.13 14.01 2.63
CA VAL A 149 -23.41 13.51 1.27
C VAL A 149 -24.77 12.82 1.18
N LYS A 150 -25.35 12.36 2.29
CA LYS A 150 -26.65 11.65 2.32
C LYS A 150 -27.84 12.45 1.80
N ASP A 151 -27.78 13.78 1.91
CA ASP A 151 -28.85 14.70 1.51
C ASP A 151 -28.55 15.47 0.20
N THR A 152 -27.53 15.05 -0.57
CA THR A 152 -27.23 15.60 -1.91
C THR A 152 -27.66 14.63 -3.01
#